data_AF-A0A372Q9P0-F1
#
_entry.id   AF-A0A372Q9P0-F1
#
_cell.length_a   1.000
_cell.length_b   1.000
_cell.length_c   1.000
_cell.angle_alpha   90.00
_cell.angle_beta   90.00
_cell.angle_gamma   90.00
#
_symmetry.space_group_name_H-M   'P 1'
#
loop_
_entity.id
_entity.type
_entity.pdbx_description
1 polymer ?
#
loop_
_entity_poly.entity_id
_entity_poly.type
_entity_poly.pdbx_seq_one_letter_code
_entity_poly.pdbx_strand_id
1 'polypeptide(L)'
;MKLGPATALVDFAKECKEKKLRSFSSYKTKKELSEVLRKYGIDSNEITKILPFEPEPVEIDDEDEELEQCITEIKHRMGIIGSATGRNEAVRCEYISPILYASIYIAKRITKKGITMDPQFEVVGKEASGRVDYAIKKVIDVVNEELIAITEGKQKDLVAGFMQNIMQLKSSHHTNTRKRKASVAFDNEFDYLYGIVTTASDWYFLMYTPERI
;
A
#
# COMPACT_ATOMS: atom_id res chain seq x y z
N MET A 1 11.78 -33.90 -32.91
CA MET A 1 12.70 -32.76 -33.05
C MET A 1 12.69 -31.97 -31.75
N LYS A 2 13.85 -31.69 -31.13
CA LYS A 2 13.92 -30.78 -29.98
C LYS A 2 13.69 -29.37 -30.50
N LEU A 3 12.66 -28.69 -30.01
CA LEU A 3 12.35 -27.30 -30.34
C LEU A 3 13.56 -26.42 -29.99
N GLY A 4 13.96 -25.55 -30.92
CA GLY A 4 15.08 -24.63 -30.70
C GLY A 4 14.73 -23.52 -29.69
N PRO A 5 15.74 -22.82 -29.13
CA PRO A 5 15.53 -21.78 -28.12
C PRO A 5 14.54 -20.68 -28.52
N ALA A 6 14.50 -20.32 -29.81
CA ALA A 6 13.59 -19.30 -30.34
C ALA A 6 12.11 -19.74 -30.27
N THR A 7 11.82 -21.02 -30.54
CA THR A 7 10.44 -21.52 -30.47
C THR A 7 9.99 -21.64 -29.02
N ALA A 8 10.89 -22.08 -28.11
CA ALA A 8 10.61 -22.09 -26.68
C ALA A 8 10.30 -20.68 -26.13
N LEU A 9 10.99 -19.65 -26.61
CA LEU A 9 10.73 -18.25 -26.23
C LEU A 9 9.37 -17.77 -26.74
N VAL A 10 8.98 -18.13 -27.97
CA VAL A 10 7.69 -17.79 -28.56
C VAL A 10 6.54 -18.47 -27.80
N ASP A 11 6.71 -19.74 -27.44
CA ASP A 11 5.70 -20.50 -26.68
C ASP A 11 5.59 -19.96 -25.25
N PHE A 12 6.71 -19.62 -24.60
CA PHE A 12 6.73 -18.94 -23.31
C PHE A 12 6.02 -17.58 -23.37
N ALA A 13 6.28 -16.76 -24.40
CA ALA A 13 5.62 -15.48 -24.57
C ALA A 13 4.10 -15.61 -24.78
N LYS A 14 3.66 -16.65 -25.51
CA LYS A 14 2.24 -16.98 -25.68
C LYS A 14 1.61 -17.39 -24.35
N GLU A 15 2.27 -18.28 -23.59
CA GLU A 15 1.80 -18.72 -22.28
C GLU A 15 1.68 -17.54 -21.28
N CYS A 16 2.66 -16.62 -21.28
CA CYS A 16 2.60 -15.40 -20.48
C CYS A 16 1.46 -14.46 -20.89
N LYS A 17 1.14 -14.39 -22.19
CA LYS A 17 0.03 -13.57 -22.70
C LYS A 17 -1.34 -14.14 -22.30
N GLU A 18 -1.43 -15.46 -22.16
CA GLU A 18 -2.65 -16.17 -21.75
C GLU A 18 -2.87 -16.11 -20.23
N LYS A 19 -1.80 -16.16 -19.42
CA LYS A 19 -1.86 -16.01 -17.95
C LYS A 19 -1.91 -14.53 -17.53
N LYS A 20 -3.03 -13.85 -17.82
CA LYS A 20 -3.27 -12.50 -17.26
C LYS A 20 -3.40 -12.59 -15.74
N LEU A 21 -2.56 -11.83 -15.03
CA LEU A 21 -2.67 -11.68 -13.58
C LEU A 21 -4.02 -11.08 -13.22
N ARG A 22 -4.57 -11.54 -12.10
CA ARG A 22 -5.83 -11.04 -11.55
C ARG A 22 -5.65 -9.59 -11.08
N SER A 23 -6.67 -8.73 -11.22
CA SER A 23 -6.59 -7.38 -10.65
C SER A 23 -6.77 -7.41 -9.13
N PHE A 24 -6.04 -6.58 -8.39
CA PHE A 24 -6.26 -6.45 -6.93
C PHE A 24 -7.70 -6.03 -6.60
N SER A 25 -8.28 -5.14 -7.40
CA SER A 25 -9.66 -4.68 -7.23
C SER A 25 -10.70 -5.78 -7.43
N SER A 26 -10.35 -6.94 -7.99
CA SER A 26 -11.31 -8.03 -8.21
C SER A 26 -11.51 -8.89 -6.96
N TYR A 27 -10.66 -8.78 -5.94
CA TYR A 27 -10.87 -9.42 -4.65
C TYR A 27 -11.97 -8.67 -3.90
N LYS A 28 -13.18 -9.24 -3.79
CA LYS A 28 -14.34 -8.55 -3.19
C LYS A 28 -15.23 -9.41 -2.31
N THR A 29 -15.07 -10.73 -2.34
CA THR A 29 -16.01 -11.63 -1.65
C THR A 29 -15.52 -12.05 -0.27
N LYS A 30 -16.45 -12.34 0.65
CA LYS A 30 -16.13 -12.90 1.98
C LYS A 30 -15.41 -14.25 1.89
N LYS A 31 -15.70 -15.05 0.85
CA LYS A 31 -15.01 -16.32 0.61
C LYS A 31 -13.54 -16.10 0.30
N GLU A 32 -13.23 -15.14 -0.57
CA GLU A 32 -11.85 -14.78 -0.90
C GLU A 32 -11.12 -14.20 0.30
N LEU A 33 -11.80 -13.37 1.11
CA LEU A 33 -11.21 -12.88 2.35
C LEU A 33 -10.80 -14.04 3.24
N SER A 34 -11.67 -15.04 3.45
CA SER A 34 -11.34 -16.23 4.22
C SER A 34 -10.17 -17.02 3.63
N GLU A 35 -10.10 -17.16 2.30
CA GLU A 35 -8.97 -17.83 1.64
C GLU A 35 -7.65 -17.08 1.82
N VAL A 36 -7.69 -15.74 1.84
CA VAL A 36 -6.52 -14.88 2.10
C VAL A 36 -6.10 -14.99 3.56
N LEU A 37 -7.04 -14.84 4.50
CA LEU A 37 -6.79 -14.87 5.94
C LEU A 37 -6.26 -16.23 6.42
N ARG A 38 -6.75 -17.34 5.82
CA ARG A 38 -6.27 -18.68 6.13
C ARG A 38 -4.78 -18.87 5.83
N LYS A 39 -4.20 -18.11 4.88
CA LYS A 39 -2.75 -18.13 4.61
C LYS A 39 -1.93 -17.64 5.82
N TYR A 40 -2.54 -16.89 6.72
CA TYR A 40 -1.94 -16.36 7.95
C TYR A 40 -2.49 -17.04 9.21
N GLY A 41 -3.11 -18.21 9.07
CA GLY A 41 -3.65 -18.99 10.21
C GLY A 41 -4.95 -18.43 10.80
N ILE A 42 -5.62 -17.49 10.13
CA ILE A 42 -6.88 -16.90 10.60
C ILE A 42 -8.04 -17.59 9.88
N ASP A 43 -8.78 -18.44 10.60
CA ASP A 43 -9.99 -19.10 10.08
C ASP A 43 -11.23 -18.23 10.30
N SER A 44 -11.35 -17.18 9.49
CA SER A 44 -12.48 -16.24 9.55
C SER A 44 -12.72 -15.56 8.20
N ASN A 45 -13.90 -14.95 8.03
CA ASN A 45 -14.23 -14.07 6.92
C ASN A 45 -14.57 -12.63 7.40
N GLU A 46 -14.14 -12.27 8.60
CA GLU A 46 -14.35 -10.96 9.21
C GLU A 46 -13.03 -10.21 9.36
N ILE A 47 -13.00 -8.94 8.91
CA ILE A 47 -11.81 -8.08 9.05
C ILE A 47 -11.47 -7.76 10.50
N THR A 48 -12.44 -7.87 11.41
CA THR A 48 -12.24 -7.69 12.86
C THR A 48 -11.34 -8.76 13.48
N LYS A 49 -11.05 -9.86 12.76
CA LYS A 49 -10.09 -10.88 13.18
C LYS A 49 -8.66 -10.61 12.73
N ILE A 50 -8.45 -9.62 11.86
CA ILE A 50 -7.11 -9.12 11.54
C ILE A 50 -6.66 -8.31 12.76
N LEU A 51 -5.43 -8.56 13.22
CA LEU A 51 -4.91 -7.84 14.37
C LEU A 51 -4.74 -6.35 13.99
N PRO A 52 -5.39 -5.41 14.69
CA PRO A 52 -5.15 -4.01 14.43
C PRO A 52 -3.69 -3.69 14.77
N PHE A 53 -3.01 -2.99 13.86
CA PHE A 53 -1.72 -2.37 14.18
C PHE A 53 -2.00 -0.95 14.67
N GLU A 54 -1.67 -0.68 15.93
CA GLU A 54 -1.74 0.65 16.50
C GLU A 54 -0.31 1.25 16.49
N PRO A 55 -0.01 2.19 15.56
CA PRO A 55 1.27 2.85 15.56
C PRO A 55 1.44 3.68 16.83
N GLU A 56 2.66 3.73 17.36
CA GLU A 56 2.99 4.66 18.44
C GLU A 56 2.90 6.09 17.90
N PRO A 57 2.06 6.96 18.51
CA PRO A 57 1.92 8.32 18.05
C PRO A 57 3.16 9.13 18.40
N VAL A 58 3.51 10.06 17.52
CA VAL A 58 4.53 11.08 17.79
C VAL A 58 3.82 12.40 18.00
N GLU A 59 4.08 13.05 19.13
CA GLU A 59 3.54 14.38 19.40
C GLU A 59 4.13 15.40 18.42
N ILE A 60 3.25 16.24 17.88
CA ILE A 60 3.60 17.38 17.04
C ILE A 60 2.98 18.62 17.68
N ASP A 61 3.61 19.77 17.44
CA ASP A 61 3.06 21.04 17.90
C ASP A 61 1.72 21.31 17.22
N ASP A 62 0.73 21.79 17.97
CA ASP A 62 -0.56 22.21 17.42
C ASP A 62 -0.41 23.43 16.49
N GLU A 63 0.65 24.22 16.68
CA GLU A 63 1.05 25.35 15.84
C GLU A 63 2.04 24.95 14.73
N ASP A 64 2.21 23.66 14.44
CA ASP A 64 3.11 23.21 13.37
C ASP A 64 2.65 23.73 12.01
N GLU A 65 3.51 24.50 11.33
CA GLU A 65 3.20 25.15 10.04
C GLU A 65 2.64 24.17 8.98
N GLU A 66 3.15 22.94 8.94
CA GLU A 66 2.71 21.93 7.97
C GLU A 66 1.34 21.35 8.33
N LEU A 67 1.05 21.22 9.64
CA LEU A 67 -0.27 20.82 10.12
C LEU A 67 -1.30 21.91 9.82
N GLU A 68 -0.97 23.18 10.10
CA GLU A 68 -1.84 24.32 9.80
C GLU A 68 -2.13 24.45 8.29
N GLN A 69 -1.10 24.28 7.47
CA GLN A 69 -1.24 24.29 6.01
C GLN A 69 -2.14 23.14 5.53
N CYS A 70 -1.95 21.92 6.06
CA CYS A 70 -2.80 20.77 5.74
C CYS A 70 -4.27 21.04 6.08
N ILE A 71 -4.54 21.55 7.28
CA ILE A 71 -5.91 21.88 7.72
C ILE A 71 -6.52 22.95 6.82
N THR A 72 -5.75 23.96 6.44
CA THR A 72 -6.18 25.03 5.53
C THR A 72 -6.53 24.49 4.15
N GLU A 73 -5.70 23.62 3.58
CA GLU A 73 -5.97 22.99 2.29
C GLU A 73 -7.23 22.12 2.33
N ILE A 74 -7.42 21.34 3.39
CA ILE A 74 -8.64 20.53 3.59
C ILE A 74 -9.87 21.44 3.66
N LYS A 75 -9.81 22.54 4.42
CA LYS A 75 -10.92 23.52 4.52
C LYS A 75 -11.27 24.12 3.17
N HIS A 76 -10.27 24.52 2.37
CA HIS A 76 -10.51 25.03 1.01
C HIS A 76 -11.18 24.00 0.12
N ARG A 77 -10.70 22.74 0.12
CA ARG A 77 -11.31 21.64 -0.61
C ARG A 77 -12.74 21.37 -0.15
N MET A 78 -13.01 21.45 1.15
CA MET A 78 -14.37 21.34 1.67
C MET A 78 -15.29 22.47 1.18
N GLY A 79 -14.79 23.70 1.08
CA GLY A 79 -15.54 24.84 0.55
C GLY A 79 -15.88 24.75 -0.94
N ILE A 80 -15.07 24.04 -1.72
CA ILE A 80 -15.22 23.93 -3.19
C ILE A 80 -15.88 22.60 -3.61
N ILE A 81 -15.35 21.48 -3.11
CA ILE A 81 -15.75 20.11 -3.50
C ILE A 81 -16.89 19.60 -2.60
N GLY A 82 -17.00 20.11 -1.37
CA GLY A 82 -17.99 19.70 -0.38
C GLY A 82 -17.45 18.62 0.57
N SER A 83 -18.35 17.77 1.08
CA SER A 83 -17.97 16.65 1.96
C SER A 83 -17.55 15.42 1.16
N ALA A 84 -16.56 14.67 1.66
CA ALA A 84 -16.15 13.37 1.14
C ALA A 84 -17.19 12.25 1.40
N THR A 85 -18.15 12.47 2.30
CA THR A 85 -19.16 11.48 2.69
C THR A 85 -19.99 11.02 1.50
N GLY A 86 -20.02 9.70 1.27
CA GLY A 86 -20.77 9.10 0.17
C GLY A 86 -20.19 9.39 -1.22
N ARG A 87 -19.05 10.07 -1.33
CA ARG A 87 -18.37 10.34 -2.61
C ARG A 87 -17.50 9.17 -3.06
N ASN A 88 -17.19 9.12 -4.35
CA ASN A 88 -16.36 8.07 -4.95
C ASN A 88 -14.89 8.15 -4.48
N GLU A 89 -14.11 7.12 -4.82
CA GLU A 89 -12.70 7.00 -4.42
C GLU A 89 -11.85 8.19 -4.92
N ALA A 90 -12.06 8.64 -6.16
CA ALA A 90 -11.33 9.78 -6.73
C ALA A 90 -11.50 11.07 -5.92
N VAL A 91 -12.74 11.41 -5.52
CA VAL A 91 -12.99 12.60 -4.68
C VAL A 91 -12.38 12.41 -3.29
N ARG A 92 -12.33 11.20 -2.75
CA ARG A 92 -11.69 10.95 -1.44
C ARG A 92 -10.17 11.13 -1.51
N CYS A 93 -9.54 10.78 -2.63
CA CYS A 93 -8.12 11.02 -2.87
C CYS A 93 -7.73 12.50 -2.75
N GLU A 94 -8.64 13.42 -3.07
CA GLU A 94 -8.44 14.87 -2.88
C GLU A 94 -8.26 15.26 -1.40
N TYR A 95 -8.80 14.49 -0.46
CA TYR A 95 -8.63 14.73 0.99
C TYR A 95 -7.52 13.87 1.60
N ILE A 96 -7.29 12.67 1.06
CA ILE A 96 -6.21 11.77 1.50
C ILE A 96 -4.83 12.36 1.16
N SER A 97 -4.68 12.89 -0.06
CA SER A 97 -3.41 13.45 -0.54
C SER A 97 -2.80 14.50 0.39
N PRO A 98 -3.51 15.60 0.77
CA PRO A 98 -2.93 16.62 1.65
C PRO A 98 -2.52 16.06 3.02
N ILE A 99 -3.31 15.15 3.59
CA ILE A 99 -2.97 14.50 4.87
C ILE A 99 -1.68 13.70 4.74
N LEU A 100 -1.52 12.91 3.66
CA LEU A 100 -0.28 12.16 3.41
C LEU A 100 0.90 13.09 3.15
N TYR A 101 0.73 14.17 2.37
CA TYR A 101 1.81 15.12 2.09
C TYR A 101 2.35 15.76 3.37
N ALA A 102 1.47 16.29 4.21
CA ALA A 102 1.86 16.90 5.49
C ALA A 102 2.50 15.86 6.42
N SER A 103 1.89 14.68 6.56
CA SER A 103 2.44 13.58 7.37
C SER A 103 3.85 13.18 6.93
N ILE A 104 4.09 13.07 5.63
CA ILE A 104 5.41 12.73 5.08
C ILE A 104 6.40 13.86 5.34
N TYR A 105 6.01 15.11 5.15
CA TYR A 105 6.91 16.24 5.35
C TYR A 105 7.33 16.36 6.83
N ILE A 106 6.37 16.25 7.74
CA ILE A 106 6.61 16.18 9.19
C ILE A 106 7.53 14.99 9.50
N ALA A 107 7.25 13.79 8.98
CA ALA A 107 8.08 12.61 9.20
C ALA A 107 9.51 12.81 8.69
N LYS A 108 9.72 13.44 7.53
CA LYS A 108 11.06 13.80 7.03
C LYS A 108 11.78 14.75 7.98
N ARG A 109 11.08 15.77 8.48
CA ARG A 109 11.63 16.75 9.42
C ARG A 109 12.02 16.12 10.75
N ILE A 110 11.20 15.22 11.29
CA ILE A 110 11.45 14.56 12.59
C ILE A 110 12.56 13.50 12.45
N THR A 111 12.43 12.60 11.48
CA THR A 111 13.34 11.45 11.36
C THR A 111 14.66 11.78 10.65
N LYS A 112 14.73 12.93 9.97
CA LYS A 112 15.84 13.32 9.06
C LYS A 112 16.10 12.30 7.95
N LYS A 113 15.14 11.45 7.63
CA LYS A 113 15.21 10.47 6.54
C LYS A 113 14.58 11.03 5.27
N GLY A 114 15.13 10.64 4.12
CA GLY A 114 14.46 10.87 2.85
C GLY A 114 13.23 9.97 2.74
N ILE A 115 12.06 10.58 2.55
CA ILE A 115 10.80 9.88 2.33
C ILE A 115 10.16 10.46 1.07
N THR A 116 9.69 9.57 0.19
CA THR A 116 9.03 9.88 -1.08
C THR A 116 7.67 9.18 -1.12
N MET A 117 6.77 9.71 -1.96
CA MET A 117 5.47 9.10 -2.21
C MET A 117 5.17 9.10 -3.69
N ASP A 118 4.72 7.95 -4.18
CA ASP A 118 4.34 7.72 -5.56
C ASP A 118 2.84 7.42 -5.64
N PRO A 119 2.03 8.39 -6.12
CA PRO A 119 0.64 8.13 -6.44
C PRO A 119 0.51 7.12 -7.60
N GLN A 120 -0.52 6.27 -7.57
CA GLN A 120 -0.84 5.34 -8.66
C GLN A 120 0.32 4.37 -9.02
N PHE A 121 1.13 4.00 -8.04
CA PHE A 121 2.29 3.13 -8.21
C PHE A 121 1.86 1.71 -8.62
N GLU A 122 2.53 1.13 -9.61
CA GLU A 122 2.22 -0.21 -10.11
C GLU A 122 2.87 -1.30 -9.25
N VAL A 123 2.04 -2.19 -8.72
CA VAL A 123 2.47 -3.39 -8.00
C VAL A 123 2.19 -4.62 -8.86
N VAL A 124 3.20 -5.46 -9.04
CA VAL A 124 3.10 -6.71 -9.80
C VAL A 124 3.54 -7.87 -8.91
N GLY A 125 2.57 -8.69 -8.50
CA GLY A 125 2.79 -9.91 -7.74
C GLY A 125 2.71 -11.17 -8.61
N LYS A 126 2.85 -12.34 -7.96
CA LYS A 126 2.69 -13.65 -8.61
C LYS A 126 1.22 -13.99 -8.91
N GLU A 127 0.31 -13.57 -8.02
CA GLU A 127 -1.12 -13.91 -8.10
C GLU A 127 -1.94 -12.78 -8.72
N ALA A 128 -1.51 -11.53 -8.53
CA ALA A 128 -2.26 -10.35 -8.92
C ALA A 128 -1.36 -9.15 -9.23
N SER A 129 -1.89 -8.21 -9.99
CA SER A 129 -1.23 -6.94 -10.29
C SER A 129 -2.24 -5.79 -10.35
N GLY A 130 -1.73 -4.58 -10.25
CA GLY A 130 -2.54 -3.37 -10.31
C GLY A 130 -1.85 -2.19 -9.63
N ARG A 131 -2.47 -1.02 -9.78
CA ARG A 131 -1.99 0.20 -9.14
C ARG A 131 -2.51 0.31 -7.72
N VAL A 132 -1.69 0.85 -6.84
CA VAL A 132 -2.08 1.28 -5.49
C VAL A 132 -2.35 2.79 -5.52
N ASP A 133 -3.16 3.31 -4.62
CA ASP A 133 -3.43 4.75 -4.62
C ASP A 133 -2.19 5.56 -4.29
N TYR A 134 -1.46 5.15 -3.25
CA TYR A 134 -0.18 5.75 -2.88
C TYR A 134 0.80 4.69 -2.38
N ALA A 135 2.04 4.76 -2.84
CA ALA A 135 3.16 4.02 -2.28
C ALA A 135 4.10 4.99 -1.57
N ILE A 136 4.42 4.74 -0.29
CA ILE A 136 5.37 5.54 0.48
C ILE A 136 6.68 4.78 0.55
N LYS A 137 7.79 5.46 0.25
CA LYS A 137 9.12 4.88 0.20
C LYS A 137 10.11 5.67 1.03
N LYS A 138 11.08 4.97 1.57
CA LYS A 138 12.25 5.53 2.25
C LYS A 138 13.43 5.51 1.28
N VAL A 139 14.08 6.65 1.13
CA VAL A 139 15.34 6.77 0.39
C VAL A 139 16.45 6.18 1.25
N ILE A 140 17.18 5.21 0.71
CA ILE A 140 18.29 4.54 1.38
C ILE A 140 19.61 5.15 0.93
N ASP A 141 19.81 5.29 -0.38
CA ASP A 141 20.95 5.95 -0.98
C ASP A 141 20.54 6.62 -2.30
N VAL A 142 21.51 7.12 -3.07
CA VAL A 142 21.27 7.85 -4.33
C VAL A 142 20.47 7.07 -5.36
N VAL A 143 20.50 5.74 -5.32
CA VAL A 143 19.86 4.87 -6.33
C VAL A 143 18.83 3.92 -5.73
N ASN A 144 18.77 3.80 -4.41
CA ASN A 144 17.93 2.85 -3.71
C ASN A 144 16.84 3.51 -2.89
N GLU A 145 15.62 3.01 -3.12
CA GLU A 145 14.45 3.28 -2.31
C GLU A 145 13.85 1.96 -1.82
N GLU A 146 13.37 1.97 -0.58
CA GLU A 146 12.67 0.89 0.06
C GLU A 146 11.21 1.26 0.22
N LEU A 147 10.30 0.42 -0.28
CA LEU A 147 8.87 0.59 -0.04
C LEU A 147 8.59 0.34 1.44
N ILE A 148 7.91 1.28 2.11
CA ILE A 148 7.58 1.15 3.53
C ILE A 148 6.08 1.04 3.78
N ALA A 149 5.25 1.67 2.95
CA ALA A 149 3.80 1.60 3.11
C ALA A 149 3.03 1.67 1.79
N ILE A 150 1.84 1.08 1.78
CA ILE A 150 0.87 1.16 0.69
C ILE A 150 -0.47 1.65 1.24
N THR A 151 -0.99 2.72 0.65
CA THR A 151 -2.29 3.31 1.00
C THR A 151 -3.34 2.99 -0.06
N GLU A 152 -4.52 2.58 0.40
CA GLU A 152 -5.71 2.34 -0.41
C GLU A 152 -6.89 3.17 0.12
N GLY A 153 -7.40 4.07 -0.71
CA GLY A 153 -8.58 4.88 -0.44
C GLY A 153 -9.86 4.13 -0.80
N LYS A 154 -10.83 4.06 0.11
CA LYS A 154 -12.12 3.39 -0.10
C LYS A 154 -13.31 4.28 0.24
N GLN A 155 -14.41 4.08 -0.47
CA GLN A 155 -15.65 4.80 -0.17
C GLN A 155 -16.36 4.33 1.11
N LYS A 156 -16.49 3.01 1.28
CA LYS A 156 -17.20 2.37 2.41
C LYS A 156 -16.90 0.89 2.55
N ASP A 157 -16.51 0.24 1.45
CA ASP A 157 -16.23 -1.20 1.43
C ASP A 157 -14.84 -1.48 2.02
N LEU A 158 -14.76 -1.42 3.36
CA LEU A 158 -13.54 -1.73 4.10
C LEU A 158 -13.12 -3.19 3.89
N VAL A 159 -14.06 -4.12 3.73
CA VAL A 159 -13.72 -5.53 3.49
C VAL A 159 -12.93 -5.68 2.19
N ALA A 160 -13.40 -5.08 1.10
CA ALA A 160 -12.65 -5.05 -0.15
C ALA A 160 -11.33 -4.28 0.01
N GLY A 161 -11.34 -3.15 0.75
CA GLY A 161 -10.14 -2.35 1.04
C GLY A 161 -9.02 -3.13 1.70
N PHE A 162 -9.30 -3.78 2.84
CA PHE A 162 -8.35 -4.60 3.57
C PHE A 162 -7.84 -5.75 2.71
N MET A 163 -8.73 -6.48 2.04
CA MET A 163 -8.30 -7.61 1.21
C MET A 163 -7.41 -7.16 0.04
N GLN A 164 -7.78 -6.07 -0.63
CA GLN A 164 -6.99 -5.48 -1.71
C GLN A 164 -5.60 -5.07 -1.20
N ASN A 165 -5.56 -4.37 -0.06
CA ASN A 165 -4.33 -3.90 0.56
C ASN A 165 -3.42 -5.06 1.01
N ILE A 166 -3.95 -6.10 1.65
CA ILE A 166 -3.19 -7.30 2.03
C ILE A 166 -2.57 -7.98 0.80
N MET A 167 -3.32 -8.11 -0.29
CA MET A 167 -2.80 -8.71 -1.53
C MET A 167 -1.73 -7.84 -2.20
N GLN A 168 -1.85 -6.52 -2.14
CA GLN A 168 -0.84 -5.58 -2.61
C GLN A 168 0.44 -5.65 -1.75
N LEU A 169 0.33 -5.71 -0.43
CA LEU A 169 1.46 -5.87 0.50
C LEU A 169 2.20 -7.18 0.27
N LYS A 170 1.46 -8.29 0.21
CA LYS A 170 2.02 -9.62 -0.13
C LYS A 170 2.77 -9.61 -1.46
N SER A 171 2.21 -8.93 -2.46
CA SER A 171 2.82 -8.82 -3.78
C SER A 171 4.07 -7.94 -3.78
N SER A 172 4.12 -6.95 -2.88
CA SER A 172 5.19 -5.96 -2.80
C SER A 172 6.34 -6.34 -1.88
N HIS A 173 6.17 -7.36 -1.03
CA HIS A 173 7.20 -7.82 -0.09
C HIS A 173 8.55 -8.10 -0.77
N HIS A 174 8.52 -8.68 -1.97
CA HIS A 174 9.74 -9.02 -2.71
C HIS A 174 10.37 -7.83 -3.45
N THR A 175 9.71 -6.66 -3.48
CA THR A 175 10.22 -5.46 -4.15
C THR A 175 11.46 -4.93 -3.44
N ASN A 176 11.49 -5.00 -2.11
CA ASN A 176 12.62 -4.55 -1.30
C ASN A 176 13.78 -5.57 -1.34
N THR A 177 13.48 -6.88 -1.29
CA THR A 177 14.51 -7.93 -1.27
C THR A 177 15.33 -8.03 -2.55
N ARG A 178 14.78 -7.64 -3.71
CA ARG A 178 15.50 -7.65 -5.00
C ARG A 178 16.50 -6.51 -5.17
N LYS A 179 16.38 -5.42 -4.41
CA LYS A 179 17.21 -4.21 -4.58
C LYS A 179 18.36 -4.10 -3.58
N ARG A 180 18.43 -4.97 -2.56
CA ARG A 180 19.50 -4.93 -1.54
C ARG A 180 20.84 -5.42 -2.13
N LYS A 181 21.92 -4.69 -1.83
CA LYS A 181 23.31 -5.14 -2.09
C LYS A 181 23.63 -6.32 -1.15
N ALA A 182 24.44 -7.28 -1.61
CA ALA A 182 24.82 -8.47 -0.82
C ALA A 182 25.42 -8.16 0.57
N SER A 183 26.05 -6.99 0.73
CA SER A 183 26.61 -6.50 2.00
C SER A 183 25.59 -6.06 3.04
N VAL A 184 24.33 -5.81 2.64
CA VAL A 184 23.21 -5.37 3.49
C VAL A 184 22.14 -6.46 3.60
N ALA A 185 22.32 -7.59 2.91
CA ALA A 185 21.37 -8.72 2.91
C ALA A 185 21.29 -9.44 4.27
N PHE A 186 22.23 -9.17 5.18
CA PHE A 186 22.27 -9.73 6.54
C PHE A 186 21.80 -8.73 7.61
N ASP A 187 21.42 -7.51 7.22
CA ASP A 187 20.77 -6.57 8.11
C ASP A 187 19.26 -6.86 8.07
N ASN A 188 18.78 -7.62 9.05
CA ASN A 188 17.40 -8.09 9.23
C ASN A 188 16.41 -6.96 9.54
N GLU A 189 16.65 -5.73 9.11
CA GLU A 189 16.07 -4.58 9.79
C GLU A 189 14.63 -4.25 9.34
N PHE A 190 14.18 -4.70 8.16
CA PHE A 190 12.79 -4.48 7.72
C PHE A 190 12.25 -5.63 6.86
N ASP A 191 11.61 -6.60 7.51
CA ASP A 191 10.83 -7.70 6.89
C ASP A 191 9.32 -7.41 6.87
N TYR A 192 8.94 -6.15 7.11
CA TYR A 192 7.55 -5.73 7.17
C TYR A 192 7.22 -4.57 6.24
N LEU A 193 5.95 -4.49 5.86
CA LEU A 193 5.36 -3.38 5.12
C LEU A 193 4.12 -2.89 5.86
N TYR A 194 3.88 -1.59 5.86
CA TYR A 194 2.65 -1.05 6.43
C TYR A 194 1.55 -0.93 5.38
N GLY A 195 0.35 -1.37 5.74
CA GLY A 195 -0.86 -1.12 4.99
C GLY A 195 -1.65 0.02 5.59
N ILE A 196 -2.18 0.89 4.74
CA ILE A 196 -3.12 1.93 5.15
C ILE A 196 -4.39 1.76 4.33
N VAL A 197 -5.51 1.54 5.00
CA VAL A 197 -6.84 1.58 4.38
C VAL A 197 -7.56 2.80 4.94
N THR A 198 -8.09 3.66 4.09
CA THR A 198 -8.71 4.90 4.57
C THR A 198 -9.96 5.27 3.79
N THR A 199 -10.92 5.88 4.48
CA THR A 199 -12.07 6.56 3.88
C THR A 199 -11.85 8.06 3.75
N ALA A 200 -10.63 8.56 3.95
CA ALA A 200 -10.29 9.96 4.22
C ALA A 200 -10.73 10.47 5.60
N SER A 201 -11.87 10.02 6.15
CA SER A 201 -12.29 10.30 7.52
C SER A 201 -11.71 9.33 8.53
N ASP A 202 -11.73 8.04 8.20
CA ASP A 202 -11.26 6.95 9.06
C ASP A 202 -10.00 6.35 8.45
N TRP A 203 -9.02 6.04 9.29
CA TRP A 203 -7.72 5.52 8.89
C TRP A 203 -7.43 4.24 9.66
N TYR A 204 -7.14 3.17 8.93
CA TYR A 204 -6.86 1.85 9.47
C TYR A 204 -5.45 1.44 9.06
N PHE A 205 -4.67 0.97 10.03
CA PHE A 205 -3.28 0.60 9.83
C PHE A 205 -3.11 -0.91 9.98
N LEU A 206 -2.28 -1.47 9.10
CA LEU A 206 -1.91 -2.87 9.05
C LEU A 206 -0.40 -2.99 9.08
N MET A 207 0.11 -4.03 9.73
CA MET A 207 1.51 -4.41 9.63
C MET A 207 1.58 -5.79 8.98
N TYR A 208 2.14 -5.84 7.78
CA TYR A 208 2.30 -7.07 7.03
C TYR A 208 3.70 -7.64 7.20
N THR A 209 3.78 -8.95 7.47
CA THR A 209 4.97 -9.80 7.35
C THR A 209 4.60 -11.06 6.57
N PRO A 210 5.56 -11.83 6.04
CA PRO A 210 5.25 -13.11 5.41
C PRO A 210 4.49 -14.08 6.32
N GLU A 211 4.71 -14.00 7.63
CA GLU A 211 4.12 -14.89 8.63
C GLU A 211 2.81 -14.37 9.25
N ARG A 212 2.58 -13.05 9.26
CA ARG A 212 1.48 -12.43 10.00
C ARG A 212 0.88 -11.22 9.28
N ILE A 213 -0.43 -11.03 9.51
CA ILE A 213 -1.22 -9.87 9.13
C ILE A 213 -2.15 -9.47 10.28
#